data_AF-A0A1S2LDU1-F1
#
_entry.id   AF-A0A1S2LDU1-F1
#
_cell.length_a   1.000
_cell.length_b   1.000
_cell.length_c   1.000
_cell.angle_alpha   90.00
_cell.angle_beta   90.00
_cell.angle_gamma   90.00
#
_symmetry.space_group_name_H-M   'P 1'
#
loop_
_entity.id
_entity.type
_entity.pdbx_description
1 polymer ?
#
loop_
_entity_poly.entity_id
_entity_poly.type
_entity_poly.pdbx_seq_one_letter_code
_entity_poly.pdbx_strand_id
1 'polypeptide(L)'
;MKKSNYFLFAVSIGVLIFAIVVGVGLFNDSSSETVAVPKQETPKQEPAKQSAKNVDIPQLKQERAEAATMVLISAPTLQPVDHAGRWNPKTKGESCLMCHENAQAMGAREIPIDHFVDRDRAKGIFGPRYVCVTCHGLDTGETKAAFND
;
A
#
# COMPACT_ATOMS: atom_id res chain seq x y z
N MET A 1 -6.25 -34.13 -43.23
CA MET A 1 -6.19 -33.99 -41.75
C MET A 1 -6.05 -32.50 -41.38
N LYS A 2 -7.15 -31.73 -41.31
CA LYS A 2 -7.13 -30.30 -40.90
C LYS A 2 -8.36 -29.87 -40.06
N LYS A 3 -9.33 -30.78 -39.83
CA LYS A 3 -10.60 -30.46 -39.14
C LYS A 3 -10.53 -30.58 -37.62
N SER A 4 -9.49 -31.20 -37.04
CA SER A 4 -9.40 -31.46 -35.60
C SER A 4 -9.09 -30.21 -34.76
N ASN A 5 -8.44 -29.20 -35.34
CA ASN A 5 -7.96 -28.03 -34.57
C ASN A 5 -9.08 -27.01 -34.35
N TYR A 6 -10.07 -26.94 -35.24
CA TYR A 6 -11.22 -26.06 -35.08
C TYR A 6 -12.19 -26.55 -34.01
N PHE A 7 -12.31 -27.87 -33.83
CA PHE A 7 -13.17 -28.46 -32.80
C PHE A 7 -12.65 -28.14 -31.39
N LEU A 8 -11.34 -28.29 -31.16
CA LEU A 8 -10.72 -27.94 -29.87
C LEU A 8 -10.81 -26.44 -29.56
N PHE A 9 -10.65 -25.59 -30.57
CA PHE A 9 -10.79 -24.14 -30.42
C PHE A 9 -12.23 -23.74 -30.08
N ALA A 10 -13.23 -24.32 -30.76
CA ALA A 10 -14.64 -24.06 -30.50
C ALA A 10 -15.09 -24.53 -29.11
N VAL A 11 -14.60 -25.68 -28.64
CA VAL A 11 -14.89 -26.18 -27.29
C VAL A 11 -14.26 -25.27 -26.23
N SER A 12 -13.03 -24.78 -26.45
CA SER A 12 -12.38 -23.86 -25.49
C SER A 12 -13.11 -22.52 -25.34
N ILE A 13 -13.62 -21.96 -26.44
CA ILE A 13 -14.41 -20.73 -26.43
C ILE A 13 -15.78 -20.97 -25.76
N GLY A 14 -16.42 -22.11 -26.03
CA GLY A 14 -17.68 -22.49 -25.39
C GLY A 14 -17.56 -22.60 -23.86
N VAL A 15 -16.49 -23.22 -23.36
CA VAL A 15 -16.22 -23.32 -21.92
C VAL A 15 -15.94 -21.95 -21.30
N LEU A 16 -15.21 -21.08 -21.98
CA LEU A 16 -14.91 -19.72 -21.50
C LEU A 16 -16.20 -18.88 -21.39
N ILE A 17 -17.08 -18.93 -22.40
CA ILE A 17 -18.35 -18.21 -22.39
C ILE A 17 -19.27 -18.74 -21.28
N PHE A 18 -19.34 -20.07 -21.11
CA PHE A 18 -20.14 -20.67 -20.06
C PHE A 18 -19.65 -20.27 -18.66
N ALA A 19 -18.33 -20.19 -18.44
CA ALA A 19 -17.75 -19.74 -17.18
C ALA A 19 -18.06 -18.26 -16.88
N ILE A 20 -18.08 -17.38 -17.89
CA ILE A 20 -18.46 -15.97 -17.72
C ILE A 20 -19.95 -15.84 -17.39
N VAL A 21 -20.83 -16.58 -18.06
CA VAL A 21 -22.28 -16.52 -17.83
C VAL A 21 -22.65 -17.06 -16.44
N VAL A 22 -22.04 -18.16 -15.99
CA VAL A 22 -22.24 -18.69 -14.63
C VAL A 22 -21.61 -17.78 -13.57
N GLY A 23 -20.46 -17.17 -13.86
CA GLY A 23 -19.79 -16.22 -12.96
C GLY A 23 -20.60 -14.96 -12.71
N VAL A 24 -21.22 -14.36 -13.74
CA VAL A 24 -22.04 -13.14 -13.57
C VAL A 24 -23.36 -13.43 -12.84
N GLY A 25 -23.89 -14.65 -12.94
CA GLY A 25 -25.12 -15.05 -12.24
C GLY A 25 -24.99 -15.17 -10.71
N LEU A 26 -23.77 -15.35 -10.17
CA LEU A 26 -23.53 -15.51 -8.74
C LEU A 26 -23.19 -14.21 -7.99
N PHE A 27 -23.01 -13.09 -8.70
CA PHE A 27 -22.67 -11.80 -8.07
C PHE A 27 -23.77 -10.74 -8.17
N ASN A 28 -24.96 -11.09 -8.69
CA ASN A 28 -26.05 -10.14 -8.89
C ASN A 28 -27.12 -10.13 -7.77
N ASP A 29 -26.91 -10.88 -6.68
CA ASP A 29 -27.77 -10.89 -5.49
C ASP A 29 -27.21 -10.06 -4.31
N SER A 30 -26.36 -9.08 -4.57
CA SER A 30 -26.13 -7.99 -3.60
C SER A 30 -27.25 -6.96 -3.75
N SER A 31 -28.47 -7.40 -3.44
CA SER A 31 -29.61 -6.52 -3.18
C SER A 31 -29.21 -5.59 -2.04
N SER A 32 -29.18 -4.31 -2.36
CA SER A 32 -29.04 -3.21 -1.42
C SER A 32 -30.13 -3.33 -0.35
N GLU A 33 -29.80 -3.89 0.82
CA GLU A 33 -30.58 -3.65 2.02
C GLU A 33 -30.45 -2.15 2.32
N THR A 34 -31.47 -1.41 1.89
CA THR A 34 -31.80 -0.13 2.50
C THR A 34 -32.09 -0.40 3.97
N VAL A 35 -31.04 -0.32 4.80
CA VAL A 35 -31.18 -0.23 6.24
C VAL A 35 -32.12 0.94 6.49
N ALA A 36 -33.33 0.63 6.94
CA ALA A 36 -34.27 1.61 7.41
C ALA A 36 -33.53 2.49 8.44
N VAL A 37 -33.34 3.77 8.09
CA VAL A 37 -32.87 4.77 9.02
C VAL A 37 -33.81 4.71 10.22
N PRO A 38 -33.37 4.30 11.42
CA PRO A 38 -34.19 4.42 12.59
C PRO A 38 -34.43 5.92 12.75
N LYS A 39 -35.70 6.32 12.70
CA LYS A 39 -36.14 7.65 13.07
C LYS A 39 -35.65 7.88 14.50
N GLN A 40 -34.48 8.52 14.64
CA GLN A 40 -34.00 9.05 15.90
C GLN A 40 -34.99 10.14 16.30
N GLU A 41 -36.00 9.75 17.08
CA GLU A 41 -36.62 10.69 18.00
C GLU A 41 -35.51 11.15 18.91
N THR A 42 -35.06 12.39 18.72
CA THR A 42 -34.16 13.08 19.64
C THR A 42 -34.81 13.07 21.02
N PRO A 43 -34.35 12.28 22.00
CA PRO A 43 -34.61 12.61 23.38
C PRO A 43 -33.81 13.89 23.59
N LYS A 44 -34.46 14.97 24.01
CA LYS A 44 -33.79 16.18 24.47
C LYS A 44 -33.02 15.82 25.74
N GLN A 45 -31.87 15.17 25.58
CA GLN A 45 -30.94 14.86 26.64
C GLN A 45 -30.11 16.13 26.82
N GLU A 46 -30.51 16.91 27.81
CA GLU A 46 -29.67 17.91 28.46
C GLU A 46 -28.27 17.32 28.67
N PRO A 47 -27.18 18.05 28.39
CA PRO A 47 -25.85 17.50 28.47
C PRO A 47 -25.55 17.23 29.94
N ALA A 48 -25.82 16.01 30.40
CA ALA A 48 -25.24 15.50 31.61
C ALA A 48 -23.74 15.55 31.38
N LYS A 49 -23.11 16.54 32.03
CA LYS A 49 -21.68 16.75 32.11
C LYS A 49 -21.09 15.51 32.81
N GLN A 50 -21.00 14.40 32.08
CA GLN A 50 -20.25 13.23 32.49
C GLN A 50 -18.83 13.73 32.64
N SER A 51 -18.45 13.94 33.90
CA SER A 51 -17.08 14.20 34.31
C SER A 51 -16.22 13.21 33.54
N ALA A 52 -15.38 13.72 32.64
CA ALA A 52 -14.40 12.93 31.93
C ALA A 52 -13.60 12.20 33.02
N LYS A 53 -13.87 10.91 33.20
CA LYS A 53 -13.12 10.08 34.13
C LYS A 53 -11.68 10.17 33.64
N ASN A 54 -10.84 10.84 34.42
CA ASN A 54 -9.45 11.03 34.10
C ASN A 54 -8.83 9.63 34.05
N VAL A 55 -8.65 9.09 32.84
CA VAL A 55 -8.02 7.79 32.65
C VAL A 55 -6.55 8.03 32.93
N ASP A 56 -6.08 7.50 34.05
CA ASP A 56 -4.66 7.50 34.34
C ASP A 56 -3.97 6.59 33.33
N ILE A 57 -3.28 7.18 32.36
CA ILE A 57 -2.43 6.49 31.41
C ILE A 57 -0.99 6.68 31.92
N PRO A 58 -0.38 5.69 32.61
CA PRO A 58 0.95 5.83 33.20
C PRO A 58 2.02 6.28 32.20
N GLN A 59 1.84 5.90 30.92
CA GLN A 59 2.67 6.31 29.80
C GLN A 59 2.73 7.82 29.54
N LEU A 60 1.73 8.60 29.97
CA LEU A 60 1.70 10.07 29.82
C LEU A 60 2.41 10.78 30.96
N LYS A 61 2.67 10.08 32.07
CA LYS A 61 3.34 10.62 33.26
C LYS A 61 4.83 10.31 33.31
N GLN A 62 5.32 9.44 32.42
CA GLN A 62 6.74 9.15 32.28
C GLN A 62 7.42 10.17 31.37
N GLU A 63 8.52 10.74 31.87
CA GLU A 63 9.47 11.46 31.04
C GLU A 63 10.07 10.47 30.02
N ARG A 64 9.70 10.63 28.75
CA ARG A 64 10.27 9.85 27.65
C ARG A 64 11.38 10.64 27.01
N ALA A 65 12.41 9.94 26.54
CA ALA A 65 13.34 10.52 25.59
C ALA A 65 12.52 11.14 24.44
N GLU A 66 12.84 12.38 24.06
CA GLU A 66 12.14 13.05 22.97
C GLU A 66 12.19 12.16 21.73
N ALA A 67 11.03 11.72 21.25
CA ALA A 67 10.93 10.90 20.04
C ALA A 67 11.57 11.60 18.83
N ALA A 68 11.57 12.95 18.82
CA ALA A 68 12.25 13.77 17.82
C ALA A 68 13.78 13.57 17.79
N THR A 69 14.37 13.13 18.91
CA THR A 69 15.81 12.87 19.04
C THR A 69 16.17 11.39 18.90
N MET A 70 15.17 10.50 18.90
CA MET A 70 15.35 9.07 18.62
C MET A 70 15.52 8.82 17.13
N VAL A 71 16.69 9.17 16.61
CA VAL A 71 17.07 8.83 15.23
C VAL A 71 17.28 7.33 15.15
N LEU A 72 16.44 6.64 14.39
CA LEU A 72 16.71 5.27 13.98
C LEU A 72 17.90 5.31 13.01
N ILE A 73 19.10 4.97 13.51
CA ILE A 73 20.40 5.11 12.82
C ILE A 73 20.47 4.36 11.46
N SER A 74 19.46 3.57 11.12
CA SER A 74 19.38 2.81 9.87
C SER A 74 18.01 2.84 9.21
N ALA A 75 17.16 3.84 9.53
CA ALA A 75 15.86 3.96 8.87
C ALA A 75 16.06 4.18 7.35
N PRO A 76 15.33 3.45 6.49
CA PRO A 76 15.27 3.76 5.07
C PRO A 76 14.82 5.21 4.87
N THR A 77 15.43 5.92 3.92
CA THR A 77 15.00 7.28 3.60
C THR A 77 13.63 7.27 2.96
N LEU A 78 12.78 8.25 3.27
CA LEU A 78 11.54 8.44 2.52
C LEU A 78 11.86 8.83 1.07
N GLN A 79 10.97 8.45 0.15
CA GLN A 79 11.00 8.94 -1.22
C GLN A 79 10.53 10.40 -1.22
N PRO A 80 11.19 11.30 -1.96
CA PRO A 80 10.73 12.68 -2.05
C PRO A 80 9.31 12.79 -2.63
N VAL A 81 8.61 13.87 -2.32
CA VAL A 81 7.21 14.13 -2.77
C VAL A 81 7.00 13.96 -4.28
N ASP A 82 8.01 14.27 -5.09
CA ASP A 82 7.96 14.18 -6.55
C ASP A 82 8.05 12.73 -7.09
N HIS A 83 8.21 11.74 -6.20
CA HIS A 83 8.18 10.32 -6.52
C HIS A 83 6.76 9.73 -6.50
N ALA A 84 5.75 10.53 -6.12
CA ALA A 84 4.35 10.13 -6.19
C ALA A 84 4.00 9.57 -7.58
N GLY A 85 3.42 8.37 -7.61
CA GLY A 85 3.01 7.69 -8.85
C GLY A 85 4.14 7.07 -9.68
N ARG A 86 5.41 7.16 -9.27
CA ARG A 86 6.52 6.52 -10.00
C ARG A 86 6.58 5.00 -9.79
N TRP A 87 6.13 4.53 -8.63
CA TRP A 87 6.01 3.09 -8.35
C TRP A 87 4.93 2.45 -9.23
N ASN A 88 5.29 1.38 -9.94
CA ASN A 88 4.35 0.56 -10.67
C ASN A 88 4.29 -0.86 -10.09
N PRO A 89 3.15 -1.30 -9.51
CA PRO A 89 3.05 -2.62 -8.90
C PRO A 89 3.21 -3.77 -9.89
N LYS A 90 3.02 -3.54 -11.20
CA LYS A 90 3.20 -4.57 -12.23
C LYS A 90 4.67 -4.85 -12.52
N THR A 91 5.50 -3.81 -12.56
CA THR A 91 6.94 -3.92 -12.87
C THR A 91 7.82 -3.92 -11.61
N LYS A 92 7.23 -3.63 -10.45
CA LYS A 92 7.88 -3.68 -9.15
C LYS A 92 9.17 -2.83 -9.14
N GLY A 93 10.28 -3.41 -8.67
CA GLY A 93 11.59 -2.75 -8.57
C GLY A 93 12.05 -2.10 -9.88
N GLU A 94 11.72 -2.68 -11.03
CA GLU A 94 12.10 -2.10 -12.34
C GLU A 94 11.61 -0.65 -12.52
N SER A 95 10.44 -0.31 -11.97
CA SER A 95 9.93 1.07 -12.06
C SER A 95 10.85 2.09 -11.38
N CYS A 96 11.51 1.69 -10.29
CA CYS A 96 12.48 2.51 -9.57
C CYS A 96 13.86 2.44 -10.23
N LEU A 97 14.25 1.26 -10.73
CA LEU A 97 15.56 1.03 -11.34
C LEU A 97 15.78 1.80 -12.64
N MET A 98 14.70 2.17 -13.34
CA MET A 98 14.76 3.06 -14.52
C MET A 98 15.64 4.30 -14.30
N CYS A 99 15.65 4.84 -13.08
CA CYS A 99 16.54 5.94 -12.70
C CYS A 99 17.68 5.50 -11.77
N HIS A 100 17.40 4.65 -10.78
CA HIS A 100 18.34 4.35 -9.71
C HIS A 100 19.48 3.40 -10.09
N GLU A 101 19.33 2.60 -11.15
CA GLU A 101 20.40 1.76 -11.68
C GLU A 101 21.47 2.61 -12.41
N ASN A 102 21.03 3.65 -13.12
CA ASN A 102 21.87 4.60 -13.84
C ASN A 102 21.96 5.96 -13.13
N ALA A 103 22.05 5.92 -11.79
CA ALA A 103 21.81 7.04 -10.91
C ALA A 103 22.59 8.32 -11.29
N GLN A 104 23.88 8.20 -11.60
CA GLN A 104 24.72 9.35 -11.95
C GLN A 104 24.25 10.04 -13.23
N ALA A 105 23.88 9.28 -14.27
CA ALA A 105 23.40 9.83 -15.53
C ALA A 105 22.02 10.51 -15.39
N MET A 106 21.21 10.01 -14.45
CA MET A 106 19.84 10.46 -14.23
C MET A 106 19.72 11.51 -13.12
N GLY A 107 20.83 11.86 -12.45
CA GLY A 107 20.81 12.72 -11.25
C GLY A 107 20.09 12.10 -10.05
N ALA A 108 19.86 10.78 -10.06
CA ALA A 108 19.26 10.06 -8.96
C ALA A 108 20.31 9.66 -7.91
N ARG A 109 19.85 9.26 -6.72
CA ARG A 109 20.73 8.68 -5.70
C ARG A 109 21.09 7.24 -6.07
N GLU A 110 22.37 6.92 -6.02
CA GLU A 110 22.86 5.55 -6.20
C GLU A 110 22.38 4.64 -5.06
N ILE A 111 21.90 3.46 -5.41
CA ILE A 111 21.44 2.47 -4.42
C ILE A 111 22.65 2.02 -3.59
N PRO A 112 22.60 2.08 -2.24
CA PRO A 112 23.71 1.64 -1.39
C PRO A 112 24.03 0.14 -1.53
N ILE A 113 25.28 -0.23 -1.30
CA ILE A 113 25.77 -1.59 -1.59
C ILE A 113 25.09 -2.70 -0.77
N ASP A 114 24.53 -2.36 0.39
CA ASP A 114 23.83 -3.29 1.29
C ASP A 114 22.47 -3.76 0.73
N HIS A 115 22.00 -3.19 -0.38
CA HIS A 115 20.80 -3.64 -1.08
C HIS A 115 21.07 -4.83 -1.99
N PHE A 116 22.34 -5.09 -2.32
CA PHE A 116 22.74 -6.10 -3.29
C PHE A 116 23.14 -7.40 -2.59
N VAL A 117 22.93 -8.52 -3.29
CA VAL A 117 23.33 -9.85 -2.82
C VAL A 117 24.84 -9.85 -2.56
N ASP A 118 25.24 -10.29 -1.37
CA ASP A 118 26.64 -10.31 -0.91
C ASP A 118 27.39 -8.98 -1.04
N ARG A 119 26.67 -7.85 -1.05
CA ARG A 119 27.26 -6.51 -1.29
C ARG A 119 27.98 -6.41 -2.64
N ASP A 120 27.46 -7.09 -3.67
CA ASP A 120 27.99 -7.08 -5.02
C ASP A 120 26.90 -6.65 -6.02
N ARG A 121 27.11 -5.49 -6.66
CA ARG A 121 26.15 -4.93 -7.63
C ARG A 121 25.86 -5.90 -8.80
N ALA A 122 26.85 -6.70 -9.19
CA ALA A 122 26.72 -7.63 -10.31
C ALA A 122 25.79 -8.82 -9.99
N LYS A 123 25.56 -9.11 -8.70
CA LYS A 123 24.65 -10.18 -8.26
C LYS A 123 23.20 -9.73 -8.14
N GLY A 124 22.91 -8.45 -8.42
CA GLY A 124 21.58 -7.88 -8.36
C GLY A 124 21.10 -7.59 -6.93
N ILE A 125 19.90 -7.01 -6.84
CA ILE A 125 19.28 -6.62 -5.58
C ILE A 125 18.75 -7.85 -4.84
N PHE A 126 18.96 -7.91 -3.53
CA PHE A 126 18.43 -8.96 -2.68
C PHE A 126 16.89 -8.99 -2.76
N GLY A 127 16.30 -10.15 -3.07
CA GLY A 127 14.88 -10.28 -3.44
C GLY A 127 13.89 -9.50 -2.55
N PRO A 128 13.94 -9.63 -1.21
CA PRO A 128 13.09 -8.84 -0.30
C PRO A 128 13.25 -7.32 -0.39
N ARG A 129 14.41 -6.82 -0.84
CA ARG A 129 14.69 -5.39 -1.05
C ARG A 129 14.36 -4.90 -2.47
N TYR A 130 13.97 -5.81 -3.37
CA TYR A 130 13.61 -5.45 -4.75
C TYR A 130 12.27 -4.69 -4.82
N VAL A 131 11.37 -4.88 -3.84
CA VAL A 131 10.15 -4.07 -3.70
C VAL A 131 10.47 -2.83 -2.87
N CYS A 132 10.99 -1.79 -3.51
CA CYS A 132 11.56 -0.61 -2.84
C CYS A 132 10.57 0.07 -1.88
N VAL A 133 9.30 0.19 -2.29
CA VAL A 133 8.22 0.84 -1.54
C VAL A 133 7.85 0.14 -0.24
N THR A 134 8.29 -1.11 -0.03
CA THR A 134 8.05 -1.81 1.24
C THR A 134 8.80 -1.15 2.40
N CYS A 135 9.95 -0.52 2.12
CA CYS A 135 10.77 0.15 3.12
C CYS A 135 10.81 1.68 2.90
N HIS A 136 10.81 2.12 1.64
CA HIS A 136 10.89 3.53 1.28
C HIS A 136 9.49 4.09 1.05
N GLY A 137 8.83 4.57 2.10
CA GLY A 137 7.54 5.27 1.97
C GLY A 137 7.65 6.60 1.23
N LEU A 138 6.56 7.09 0.64
CA LEU A 138 6.50 8.43 0.08
C LEU A 138 6.49 9.46 1.22
N ASP A 139 7.38 10.44 1.15
CA ASP A 139 7.28 11.64 1.98
C ASP A 139 6.05 12.44 1.53
N THR A 140 5.11 12.69 2.45
CA THR A 140 3.93 13.50 2.17
C THR A 140 4.22 15.00 2.23
N GLY A 141 5.42 15.40 2.70
CA GLY A 141 5.79 16.79 2.95
C GLY A 141 5.10 17.38 4.18
N GLU A 142 4.32 16.58 4.90
CA GLU A 142 3.57 17.02 6.06
C GLU A 142 4.44 16.94 7.32
N THR A 143 4.54 18.06 8.02
CA THR A 143 5.33 18.15 9.26
C THR A 143 4.77 17.29 10.41
N LYS A 144 3.49 16.87 10.32
CA LYS A 144 2.78 16.07 11.31
C LYS A 144 1.78 15.11 10.67
N ALA A 145 2.27 14.21 9.81
CA ALA A 145 1.44 13.24 9.09
C ALA A 145 0.50 12.40 9.98
N ALA A 146 0.82 12.21 11.26
CA ALA A 146 -0.02 11.45 12.21
C ALA A 146 -1.22 12.25 12.79
N PHE A 147 -1.34 13.53 12.49
CA PHE A 147 -2.33 14.44 13.10
C PHE A 147 -3.08 15.30 12.09
N ASN A 148 -3.02 14.94 10.82
CA ASN A 148 -3.79 15.60 9.77
C ASN A 148 -5.08 14.78 9.54
N ASP A 149 -6.22 15.48 9.53
CA ASP A 149 -7.58 14.93 9.44
C ASP A 149 -7.87 14.23 8.10
#